data_AF-A0A0M8ZQV7-F1
#
_entry.id   AF-A0A0M8ZQV7-F1
#
_cell.length_a   1.000
_cell.length_b   1.000
_cell.length_c   1.000
_cell.angle_alpha   90.00
_cell.angle_beta   90.00
_cell.angle_gamma   90.00
#
_symmetry.space_group_name_H-M   'P 1'
#
loop_
_entity.id
_entity.type
_entity.pdbx_description
1 polymer ?
#
loop_
_entity_poly.entity_id
_entity_poly.type
_entity_poly.pdbx_seq_one_letter_code
_entity_poly.pdbx_strand_id
1 'polypeptide(L)'
;TSTAATAFAIATSASNNPPDKGSDQDNRSGSCRDKNRRNEPVMSTAIMTRVLKILRHWISKHPQDFESDHRLKNLTIKFLDDIIHWPNLLPAEHKAATQLLRLITKEQPENNKEELRKLLAPPTIAHVIQEIRQLQQSSYNIEPIEKIINYLLDPSLQIDDDTLYQMSLEIEPRSSKPSSSLFHLTSSVAHKSKK
;
A
#
# COMPACT_ATOMS: atom_id res chain seq x y z
N THR A 1 -20.61 6.85 40.04
CA THR A 1 -21.54 7.58 39.16
C THR A 1 -20.88 7.74 37.81
N SER A 2 -21.49 7.18 36.75
CA SER A 2 -20.82 6.93 35.47
C SER A 2 -20.74 8.19 34.60
N THR A 3 -19.55 8.51 34.10
CA THR A 3 -19.20 9.66 33.23
C THR A 3 -20.17 9.89 32.05
N ALA A 4 -20.77 8.82 31.52
CA ALA A 4 -21.78 8.90 30.47
C ALA A 4 -23.04 9.68 30.88
N ALA A 5 -23.47 9.56 32.14
CA ALA A 5 -24.64 10.27 32.64
C ALA A 5 -24.39 11.78 32.74
N THR A 6 -23.17 12.18 33.12
CA THR A 6 -22.76 13.60 33.18
C THR A 6 -22.70 14.22 31.79
N ALA A 7 -22.21 13.49 30.77
CA ALA A 7 -22.14 13.99 29.41
C ALA A 7 -23.54 14.24 28.79
N PHE A 8 -24.51 13.35 29.02
CA PHE A 8 -25.88 13.55 28.56
C PHE A 8 -26.58 14.73 29.23
N ALA A 9 -26.34 14.95 30.53
CA ALA A 9 -26.93 16.09 31.25
C ALA A 9 -26.40 17.44 30.73
N ILE A 10 -25.12 17.52 30.37
CA ILE A 10 -24.51 18.74 29.79
C ILE A 10 -25.05 19.03 28.39
N ALA A 11 -25.27 18.00 27.57
CA ALA A 11 -25.77 18.17 26.21
C ALA A 11 -27.21 18.70 26.19
N THR A 12 -28.05 18.30 27.14
CA THR A 12 -29.48 18.65 27.17
C THR A 12 -29.77 19.99 27.87
N SER A 13 -28.88 20.47 28.74
CA SER A 13 -29.09 21.72 29.50
C SER A 13 -28.98 23.00 28.66
N ALA A 14 -28.52 22.90 27.40
CA ALA A 14 -28.41 24.03 26.46
C ALA A 14 -29.63 24.18 25.52
N SER A 15 -30.71 23.43 25.73
CA SER A 15 -31.94 23.60 24.95
C SER A 15 -32.75 24.80 25.44
N ASN A 16 -32.49 25.98 24.88
CA ASN A 16 -33.30 27.18 25.09
C ASN A 16 -34.74 26.96 24.60
N ASN A 17 -35.69 26.87 25.53
CA ASN A 17 -37.11 27.00 25.25
C ASN A 17 -37.43 28.46 24.85
N PRO A 18 -38.33 28.71 23.88
CA PRO A 18 -38.75 30.08 23.58
C PRO A 18 -39.56 30.64 24.75
N PRO A 19 -39.33 31.90 25.16
CA PRO A 19 -40.13 32.52 26.21
C PRO A 19 -41.54 32.80 25.68
N ASP A 20 -42.53 32.21 26.34
CA ASP A 20 -43.92 32.66 26.32
C ASP A 20 -44.01 33.99 27.10
N LYS A 21 -44.48 35.06 26.44
CA LYS A 21 -45.29 36.16 27.03
C LYS A 21 -45.46 37.34 26.07
N GLY A 22 -46.74 37.70 25.87
CA GLY A 22 -47.29 38.96 26.36
C GLY A 22 -46.99 40.24 25.57
N SER A 23 -48.07 40.84 25.08
CA SER A 23 -48.21 42.21 24.60
C SER A 23 -47.55 43.27 25.49
N ASP A 24 -46.78 44.19 24.91
CA ASP A 24 -47.18 45.60 24.74
C ASP A 24 -46.07 46.47 24.10
N GLN A 25 -46.54 47.48 23.37
CA GLN A 25 -45.87 48.51 22.57
C GLN A 25 -44.80 49.33 23.32
N ASP A 26 -43.64 49.60 22.70
CA ASP A 26 -43.33 50.90 22.06
C ASP A 26 -41.85 51.08 21.64
N ASN A 27 -41.66 51.90 20.59
CA ASN A 27 -40.41 52.42 20.00
C ASN A 27 -39.67 51.56 18.95
N ARG A 28 -40.22 51.57 17.74
CA ARG A 28 -39.48 51.29 16.49
C ARG A 28 -38.51 52.43 16.18
N SER A 29 -37.22 52.19 16.38
CA SER A 29 -36.15 52.82 15.61
C SER A 29 -35.33 51.74 14.95
N GLY A 30 -35.47 51.63 13.63
CA GLY A 30 -34.68 50.71 12.82
C GLY A 30 -33.21 51.10 12.82
N SER A 31 -32.33 50.12 13.07
CA SER A 31 -31.05 50.07 12.38
C SER A 31 -30.49 48.66 12.45
N CYS A 32 -30.81 47.89 11.42
CA CYS A 32 -29.95 46.82 10.93
C CYS A 32 -28.68 47.49 10.35
N ARG A 33 -27.80 47.95 11.24
CA ARG A 33 -26.42 48.39 10.95
C ARG A 33 -25.63 47.87 12.15
N ASP A 34 -24.71 46.95 11.98
CA ASP A 34 -23.56 47.08 11.11
C ASP A 34 -23.36 45.84 10.24
N LYS A 35 -23.51 46.00 8.92
CA LYS A 35 -22.38 46.27 8.03
C LYS A 35 -21.27 45.23 8.20
N ASN A 36 -21.36 44.18 7.39
CA ASN A 36 -20.34 43.95 6.37
C ASN A 36 -18.89 44.16 6.85
N ARG A 37 -18.51 43.59 8.00
CA ARG A 37 -17.11 43.53 8.41
C ARG A 37 -16.53 42.21 7.96
N ARG A 38 -16.14 42.24 6.68
CA ARG A 38 -15.00 41.54 6.10
C ARG A 38 -15.32 40.05 5.91
N ASN A 39 -15.75 39.61 4.73
CA ASN A 39 -14.85 39.29 3.62
C ASN A 39 -13.46 38.81 4.09
N GLU A 40 -13.39 38.00 5.15
CA GLU A 40 -12.30 37.05 5.27
C GLU A 40 -12.42 36.07 4.11
N PRO A 41 -11.32 35.64 3.50
CA PRO A 41 -11.39 34.71 2.40
C PRO A 41 -11.71 33.32 2.96
N VAL A 42 -12.97 33.07 3.32
CA VAL A 42 -13.49 31.76 3.71
C VAL A 42 -13.23 30.74 2.59
N MET A 43 -13.21 31.22 1.34
CA MET A 43 -12.75 30.47 0.17
C MET A 43 -11.26 30.12 0.24
N SER A 44 -10.37 31.05 0.66
CA SER A 44 -8.93 30.76 0.79
C SER A 44 -8.65 29.77 1.91
N THR A 45 -9.37 29.83 3.04
CA THR A 45 -9.26 28.81 4.09
C THR A 45 -9.64 27.42 3.58
N ALA A 46 -10.77 27.29 2.89
CA ALA A 46 -11.19 26.01 2.32
C ALA A 46 -10.17 25.45 1.31
N ILE A 47 -9.56 26.33 0.51
CA ILE A 47 -8.50 25.98 -0.44
C ILE A 47 -7.22 25.57 0.31
N MET A 48 -6.78 26.33 1.31
CA MET A 48 -5.58 26.02 2.11
C MET A 48 -5.71 24.68 2.83
N THR A 49 -6.86 24.42 3.45
CA THR A 49 -7.16 23.13 4.06
C THR A 49 -7.05 21.98 3.03
N ARG A 50 -7.54 22.18 1.80
CA ARG A 50 -7.39 21.19 0.72
C ARG A 50 -5.94 20.99 0.30
N VAL A 51 -5.18 22.08 0.12
CA VAL A 51 -3.74 22.04 -0.23
C VAL A 51 -2.93 21.31 0.84
N LEU A 52 -3.11 21.67 2.12
CA LEU A 52 -2.44 21.01 3.24
C LEU A 52 -2.80 19.52 3.32
N LYS A 53 -4.05 19.15 3.01
CA LYS A 53 -4.46 17.74 2.98
C LYS A 53 -3.80 16.97 1.84
N ILE A 54 -3.68 17.57 0.66
CA ILE A 54 -2.98 16.97 -0.49
C ILE A 54 -1.50 16.81 -0.17
N LEU A 55 -0.83 17.86 0.33
CA LEU A 55 0.57 17.79 0.75
C LEU A 55 0.79 16.74 1.83
N ARG A 56 -0.12 16.63 2.81
CA ARG A 56 -0.07 15.58 3.81
C ARG A 56 -0.09 14.19 3.20
N HIS A 57 -1.01 13.95 2.29
CA HIS A 57 -1.12 12.67 1.61
C HIS A 57 0.16 12.37 0.81
N TRP A 58 0.62 13.34 0.02
CA TRP A 58 1.80 13.20 -0.82
C TRP A 58 3.06 12.93 -0.02
N ILE A 59 3.36 13.75 1.00
CA ILE A 59 4.52 13.59 1.89
C ILE A 59 4.47 12.25 2.63
N SER A 60 3.27 11.78 3.01
CA SER A 60 3.13 10.51 3.74
C SER A 60 3.20 9.27 2.84
N LYS A 61 2.69 9.33 1.61
CA LYS A 61 2.57 8.17 0.71
C LYS A 61 3.70 8.07 -0.30
N HIS A 62 4.27 9.19 -0.70
CA HIS A 62 5.38 9.25 -1.66
C HIS A 62 6.54 10.12 -1.11
N PRO A 63 7.15 9.74 0.02
CA PRO A 63 8.29 10.49 0.56
C PRO A 63 9.49 10.51 -0.41
N GLN A 64 9.64 9.48 -1.25
CA GLN A 64 10.73 9.35 -2.22
C GLN A 64 10.78 10.50 -3.24
N ASP A 65 9.65 11.10 -3.60
CA ASP A 65 9.61 12.24 -4.54
C ASP A 65 10.39 13.44 -3.96
N PHE A 66 10.35 13.62 -2.65
CA PHE A 66 11.06 14.68 -1.93
C PHE A 66 12.51 14.31 -1.58
N GLU A 67 12.82 13.01 -1.47
CA GLU A 67 14.19 12.53 -1.28
C GLU A 67 15.00 12.59 -2.59
N SER A 68 14.35 12.30 -3.71
CA SER A 68 14.97 12.31 -5.05
C SER A 68 15.07 13.71 -5.64
N ASP A 69 14.10 14.59 -5.41
CA ASP A 69 14.11 15.98 -5.87
C ASP A 69 14.22 16.97 -4.69
N HIS A 70 15.46 17.36 -4.39
CA HIS A 70 15.75 18.37 -3.36
C HIS A 70 15.17 19.75 -3.68
N ARG A 71 14.99 20.11 -4.96
CA ARG A 71 14.41 21.40 -5.34
C ARG A 71 12.93 21.43 -4.97
N LEU A 72 12.18 20.37 -5.29
CA LEU A 72 10.78 20.21 -4.88
C LEU A 72 10.66 20.24 -3.35
N LYS A 73 11.52 19.51 -2.64
CA LYS A 73 11.56 19.52 -1.18
C LYS A 73 11.77 20.91 -0.61
N ASN A 74 12.76 21.65 -1.08
CA ASN A 74 13.08 23.00 -0.59
C ASN A 74 11.97 24.01 -0.90
N LEU A 75 11.35 23.94 -2.09
CA LEU A 75 10.19 24.78 -2.43
C LEU A 75 8.99 24.47 -1.53
N THR A 76 8.74 23.19 -1.25
CA THR A 76 7.65 22.78 -0.35
C THR A 76 7.90 23.22 1.08
N ILE A 77 9.13 23.10 1.59
CA ILE A 77 9.54 23.62 2.90
C ILE A 77 9.31 25.12 2.97
N LYS A 78 9.79 25.88 1.98
CA LYS A 78 9.62 27.33 1.92
C LYS A 78 8.14 27.72 1.90
N PHE A 79 7.33 27.04 1.09
CA PHE A 79 5.89 27.26 1.03
C PHE A 79 5.19 27.01 2.38
N LEU A 80 5.54 25.91 3.07
CA LEU A 80 4.97 25.61 4.39
C LEU A 80 5.40 26.65 5.44
N ASP A 81 6.64 27.12 5.38
CA ASP A 81 7.16 28.17 6.27
C ASP A 81 6.48 29.52 6.01
N ASP A 82 6.29 29.90 4.74
CA ASP A 82 5.57 31.11 4.34
C ASP A 82 4.10 31.09 4.84
N ILE A 83 3.42 29.93 4.77
CA ILE A 83 2.05 29.77 5.26
C ILE A 83 1.94 29.92 6.78
N ILE A 84 2.91 29.39 7.53
CA ILE A 84 2.92 29.45 9.00
C ILE A 84 2.94 30.91 9.48
N HIS A 85 3.57 31.81 8.72
CA HIS A 85 3.64 33.25 9.03
C HIS A 85 2.42 34.05 8.55
N TRP A 86 1.43 33.43 7.90
CA TRP A 86 0.22 34.14 7.46
C TRP A 86 -0.73 34.44 8.64
N PRO A 87 -1.10 35.72 8.87
CA PRO A 87 -1.83 36.14 10.08
C PRO A 87 -3.30 35.67 10.12
N ASN A 88 -3.85 35.19 9.01
CA ASN A 88 -5.27 34.80 8.88
C ASN A 88 -5.47 33.28 8.83
N LEU A 89 -4.53 32.51 9.36
CA LEU A 89 -4.58 31.04 9.35
C LEU A 89 -5.33 30.51 10.60
N LEU A 90 -6.16 29.48 10.45
CA LEU A 90 -6.78 28.86 11.63
C LEU A 90 -5.75 28.10 12.47
N PRO A 91 -5.96 27.96 13.79
CA PRO A 91 -5.07 27.19 14.66
C PRO A 91 -4.84 25.75 14.20
N ALA A 92 -5.87 25.12 13.61
CA ALA A 92 -5.78 23.77 13.06
C ALA A 92 -4.90 23.69 11.81
N GLU A 93 -4.96 24.70 10.94
CA GLU A 93 -4.16 24.80 9.73
C GLU A 93 -2.70 25.07 10.06
N HIS A 94 -2.45 25.97 11.02
CA HIS A 94 -1.11 26.25 11.53
C HIS A 94 -0.48 24.97 12.10
N LYS A 95 -1.23 24.24 12.95
CA LYS A 95 -0.76 22.95 13.49
C LYS A 95 -0.48 21.93 12.38
N ALA A 96 -1.32 21.87 11.34
CA ALA A 96 -1.11 20.96 10.22
C ALA A 96 0.16 21.33 9.42
N ALA A 97 0.36 22.61 9.10
CA ALA A 97 1.54 23.09 8.39
C ALA A 97 2.83 22.83 9.18
N THR A 98 2.87 23.13 10.49
CA THR A 98 4.02 22.83 11.35
C THR A 98 4.33 21.33 11.39
N GLN A 99 3.30 20.47 11.45
CA GLN A 99 3.50 19.02 11.43
C GLN A 99 4.09 18.54 10.10
N LEU A 100 3.58 19.06 8.97
CA LEU A 100 4.11 18.72 7.65
C LEU A 100 5.55 19.19 7.48
N LEU A 101 5.86 20.41 7.93
CA LEU A 101 7.22 20.94 7.92
C LEU A 101 8.17 20.04 8.70
N ARG A 102 7.75 19.55 9.88
CA ARG A 102 8.53 18.59 10.66
C ARG A 102 8.70 17.26 9.94
N LEU A 103 7.65 16.75 9.29
CA LEU A 103 7.69 15.47 8.57
C LEU A 103 8.63 15.52 7.36
N ILE A 104 8.57 16.58 6.56
CA ILE A 104 9.39 16.71 5.35
C ILE A 104 10.86 17.06 5.67
N THR A 105 11.10 17.75 6.79
CA THR A 105 12.46 18.16 7.20
C THR A 105 13.16 17.08 8.02
N LYS A 106 12.42 16.23 8.74
CA LYS A 106 13.01 15.12 9.48
C LYS A 106 13.55 14.10 8.48
N GLU A 107 14.88 14.01 8.40
CA GLU A 107 15.56 12.92 7.68
C GLU A 107 15.03 11.60 8.23
N GLN A 108 14.49 10.75 7.34
CA GLN A 108 14.28 9.35 7.69
C GLN A 108 15.64 8.82 8.14
N PRO A 109 15.72 8.11 9.28
CA PRO A 109 17.00 7.62 9.73
C PRO A 109 17.57 6.72 8.62
N GLU A 110 18.78 7.03 8.17
CA GLU A 110 19.58 6.23 7.23
C GLU A 110 19.75 4.75 7.68
N ASN A 111 19.24 4.42 8.87
CA ASN A 111 19.08 3.08 9.43
C ASN A 111 18.47 2.07 8.45
N ASN A 112 17.52 2.48 7.58
CA ASN A 112 16.94 1.56 6.60
C ASN A 112 17.98 1.04 5.59
N LYS A 113 18.96 1.88 5.19
CA LYS A 113 19.99 1.46 4.22
C LYS A 113 21.02 0.53 4.85
N GLU A 114 21.38 0.76 6.11
CA GLU A 114 22.26 -0.14 6.85
C GLU A 114 21.58 -1.48 7.18
N GLU A 115 20.29 -1.45 7.52
CA GLU A 115 19.47 -2.64 7.73
C GLU A 115 19.31 -3.46 6.44
N LEU A 116 19.03 -2.80 5.31
CA LEU A 116 18.97 -3.48 4.01
C LEU A 116 20.31 -4.15 3.66
N ARG A 117 21.43 -3.47 3.88
CA ARG A 117 22.76 -4.04 3.61
C ARG A 117 23.04 -5.26 4.48
N LYS A 118 22.61 -5.25 5.75
CA LYS A 118 22.74 -6.39 6.66
C LYS A 118 21.85 -7.57 6.23
N LEU A 119 20.63 -7.30 5.75
CA LEU A 119 19.70 -8.33 5.28
C LEU A 119 20.11 -8.95 3.94
N LEU A 120 20.65 -8.15 3.03
CA LEU A 120 21.08 -8.59 1.70
C LEU A 120 22.51 -9.14 1.68
N ALA A 121 23.28 -8.93 2.75
CA ALA A 121 24.62 -9.51 2.86
C ALA A 121 24.51 -11.05 2.90
N PRO A 122 25.37 -11.78 2.17
CA PRO A 122 25.39 -13.23 2.26
C PRO A 122 25.69 -13.64 3.72
N PRO A 123 25.01 -14.66 4.25
CA PRO A 123 25.28 -15.16 5.59
C PRO A 123 26.74 -15.63 5.67
N THR A 124 27.35 -15.42 6.82
CA THR A 124 28.72 -15.90 7.04
C THR A 124 28.75 -17.43 7.02
N ILE A 125 29.85 -18.02 6.59
CA ILE A 125 30.04 -19.48 6.59
C ILE A 125 29.77 -20.05 7.99
N ALA A 126 30.15 -19.34 9.06
CA ALA A 126 29.86 -19.72 10.43
C ALA A 126 28.35 -19.79 10.72
N HIS A 127 27.57 -18.82 10.24
CA HIS A 127 26.12 -18.81 10.38
C HIS A 127 25.47 -20.00 9.65
N VAL A 128 25.89 -20.24 8.40
CA VAL A 128 25.39 -21.37 7.61
C VAL A 128 25.70 -22.72 8.28
N ILE A 129 26.93 -22.91 8.77
CA ILE A 129 27.32 -24.13 9.49
C ILE A 129 26.49 -24.30 10.78
N GLN A 130 26.25 -23.21 11.52
CA GLN A 130 25.46 -23.25 12.73
C GLN A 130 24.00 -23.61 12.44
N GLU A 131 23.41 -23.04 11.39
CA GLU A 131 22.05 -23.34 10.95
C GLU A 131 21.92 -24.80 10.51
N ILE A 132 22.85 -25.31 9.70
CA ILE A 132 22.87 -26.73 9.30
C ILE A 132 22.93 -27.63 10.55
N ARG A 133 23.80 -27.32 11.51
CA ARG A 133 23.91 -28.10 12.76
C ARG A 133 22.61 -28.09 13.56
N GLN A 134 21.95 -26.94 13.65
CA GLN A 134 20.68 -26.81 14.35
C GLN A 134 19.58 -27.64 13.68
N LEU A 135 19.47 -27.57 12.35
CA LEU A 135 18.50 -28.34 11.59
C LEU A 135 18.74 -29.85 11.70
N GLN A 136 20.01 -30.29 11.65
CA GLN A 136 20.39 -31.69 11.80
C GLN A 136 20.17 -32.25 13.22
N GLN A 137 20.11 -31.41 14.25
CA GLN A 137 19.82 -31.84 15.62
C GLN A 137 18.34 -32.18 15.85
N SER A 138 17.46 -31.84 14.91
CA SER A 138 16.03 -32.13 15.01
C SER A 138 15.77 -33.58 14.60
N SER A 139 15.72 -34.50 15.58
CA SER A 139 15.39 -35.90 15.32
C SER A 139 13.93 -36.04 14.87
N TYR A 140 13.69 -36.81 13.81
CA TYR A 140 12.34 -37.20 13.42
C TYR A 140 11.73 -38.15 14.45
N ASN A 141 10.49 -37.87 14.87
CA ASN A 141 9.72 -38.77 15.74
C ASN A 141 8.95 -39.79 14.89
N ILE A 142 9.68 -40.57 14.09
CA ILE A 142 9.12 -41.59 13.21
C ILE A 142 9.82 -42.91 13.53
N GLU A 143 9.04 -43.92 13.92
CA GLU A 143 9.57 -45.25 14.16
C GLU A 143 10.05 -45.89 12.85
N PRO A 144 11.30 -46.39 12.78
CA PRO A 144 11.82 -47.00 11.57
C PRO A 144 11.16 -48.35 11.32
N ILE A 145 10.61 -48.54 10.12
CA ILE A 145 10.04 -49.81 9.67
C ILE A 145 11.01 -50.44 8.68
N GLU A 146 11.81 -51.41 9.13
CA GLU A 146 12.91 -52.00 8.33
C GLU A 146 12.46 -52.54 6.97
N LYS A 147 11.25 -53.15 6.90
CA LYS A 147 10.69 -53.64 5.63
C LYS A 147 10.51 -52.53 4.60
N ILE A 148 10.00 -51.38 5.04
CA ILE A 148 9.78 -50.22 4.18
C ILE A 148 11.12 -49.59 3.81
N ILE A 149 12.04 -49.47 4.78
CA ILE A 149 13.38 -48.94 4.54
C ILE A 149 14.12 -49.77 3.49
N ASN A 150 14.15 -51.09 3.65
CA ASN A 150 14.82 -51.99 2.71
C ASN A 150 14.16 -51.95 1.33
N TYR A 151 12.83 -51.87 1.26
CA TYR A 151 12.12 -51.71 -0.02
C TYR A 151 12.46 -50.37 -0.69
N LEU A 152 12.46 -49.26 0.04
CA LEU A 152 12.77 -47.94 -0.53
C LEU A 152 14.24 -47.77 -0.92
N LEU A 153 15.15 -48.47 -0.24
CA LEU A 153 16.58 -48.40 -0.50
C LEU A 153 17.08 -49.44 -1.52
N ASP A 154 16.23 -50.33 -2.02
CA ASP A 154 16.60 -51.37 -2.98
C ASP A 154 16.69 -50.79 -4.41
N PRO A 155 17.90 -50.60 -4.98
CA PRO A 155 18.05 -50.02 -6.31
C PRO A 155 17.55 -50.95 -7.42
N SER A 156 17.36 -52.24 -7.15
CA SER A 156 16.87 -53.20 -8.14
C SER A 156 15.39 -53.01 -8.48
N LEU A 157 14.65 -52.29 -7.63
CA LEU A 157 13.26 -51.89 -7.89
C LEU A 157 13.16 -50.70 -8.85
N GLN A 158 14.29 -50.08 -9.20
CA GLN A 158 14.32 -48.97 -10.15
C GLN A 158 14.12 -49.52 -11.57
N ILE A 159 12.98 -49.18 -12.16
CA ILE A 159 12.65 -49.52 -13.55
C ILE A 159 13.36 -48.52 -14.46
N ASP A 160 13.98 -49.00 -15.53
CA ASP A 160 14.65 -48.12 -16.49
C ASP A 160 13.63 -47.31 -17.31
N ASP A 161 14.07 -46.12 -17.76
CA ASP A 161 13.19 -45.19 -18.45
C ASP A 161 12.61 -45.77 -19.75
N ASP A 162 13.37 -46.62 -20.45
CA ASP A 162 12.95 -47.25 -21.70
C ASP A 162 11.84 -48.29 -21.45
N THR A 163 11.96 -49.12 -20.42
CA THR A 163 10.92 -50.09 -20.05
C THR A 163 9.69 -49.39 -19.49
N LEU A 164 9.82 -48.33 -18.67
CA LEU A 164 8.69 -47.50 -18.23
C LEU A 164 7.94 -46.91 -19.42
N TYR A 165 8.67 -46.39 -20.42
CA TYR A 165 8.06 -45.83 -21.62
C TYR A 165 7.28 -46.88 -22.41
N GLN A 166 7.83 -48.09 -22.58
CA GLN A 166 7.12 -49.17 -23.25
C GLN A 166 5.88 -49.62 -22.48
N MET A 167 5.97 -49.83 -21.16
CA MET A 167 4.81 -50.14 -20.32
C MET A 167 3.74 -49.06 -20.42
N SER A 168 4.12 -47.78 -20.48
CA SER A 168 3.18 -46.68 -20.69
C SER A 168 2.46 -46.76 -22.03
N LEU A 169 3.15 -47.15 -23.12
CA LEU A 169 2.54 -47.32 -24.44
C LEU A 169 1.58 -48.52 -24.50
N GLU A 170 1.82 -49.56 -23.70
CA GLU A 170 0.93 -50.71 -23.60
C GLU A 170 -0.37 -50.36 -22.85
N ILE A 171 -0.28 -49.57 -21.79
CA ILE A 171 -1.44 -49.08 -21.03
C ILE A 171 -2.27 -48.12 -21.89
N GLU A 172 -1.61 -47.19 -22.60
CA GLU A 172 -2.25 -46.25 -23.52
C GLU A 172 -1.55 -46.24 -24.89
N PRO A 173 -2.08 -47.03 -25.85
CA PRO A 173 -1.52 -47.07 -27.20
C PRO A 173 -1.67 -45.72 -27.88
N ARG A 174 -0.55 -45.16 -28.35
CA ARG A 174 -0.60 -43.95 -29.17
C ARG A 174 -1.34 -44.27 -30.46
N SER A 175 -2.52 -43.68 -30.64
CA SER A 175 -3.26 -43.76 -31.90
C SER A 175 -2.32 -43.41 -33.04
N SER A 176 -2.18 -44.32 -34.00
CA SER A 176 -1.45 -44.07 -35.23
C SER A 176 -2.18 -42.95 -35.97
N LYS A 177 -1.80 -41.69 -35.74
CA LYS A 177 -2.02 -40.68 -36.76
C LYS A 177 -1.25 -41.20 -37.97
N PRO A 178 -1.89 -41.47 -39.13
CA PRO A 178 -1.12 -41.67 -40.33
C PRO A 178 -0.26 -40.42 -40.48
N SER A 179 1.05 -40.64 -40.54
CA SER A 179 2.02 -39.64 -40.97
C SER A 179 1.40 -38.95 -42.18
N SER A 180 0.96 -37.70 -42.00
CA SER A 180 0.45 -36.87 -43.08
C SER A 180 1.66 -36.33 -43.84
N SER A 181 2.41 -37.24 -44.45
CA SER A 181 3.19 -36.97 -45.65
C SER A 181 2.22 -36.62 -46.77
N LEU A 182 1.65 -35.42 -46.74
CA LEU A 182 0.73 -34.92 -47.78
C LEU A 182 0.79 -33.40 -47.92
N PHE A 183 1.99 -32.82 -47.87
CA PHE A 183 2.24 -31.46 -48.38
C PHE A 183 3.49 -31.45 -49.26
N HIS A 184 3.48 -32.19 -50.36
CA HIS A 184 4.33 -31.87 -51.50
C HIS A 184 3.59 -32.19 -52.81
N LEU A 185 3.25 -31.10 -53.51
CA LEU A 185 2.89 -30.95 -54.93
C LEU A 185 1.82 -31.88 -55.51
N THR A 186 0.67 -31.31 -55.87
CA THR A 186 0.34 -31.04 -57.29
C THR A 186 -0.76 -29.98 -57.38
N SER A 187 -0.41 -28.77 -57.81
CA SER A 187 -1.34 -27.93 -58.57
C SER A 187 -0.56 -27.43 -59.78
N SER A 188 -0.70 -28.20 -60.86
CA SER A 188 -0.16 -27.87 -62.18
C SER A 188 -1.20 -27.03 -62.93
N VAL A 189 -0.93 -25.73 -62.95
CA VAL A 189 -1.10 -24.74 -64.04
C VAL A 189 -2.44 -24.70 -64.80
N ALA A 190 -3.14 -23.56 -64.67
CA ALA A 190 -3.56 -22.74 -65.83
C ALA A 190 -4.21 -21.42 -65.39
N HIS A 191 -3.45 -20.31 -65.39
CA HIS A 191 -4.00 -19.02 -65.80
C HIS A 191 -3.00 -18.26 -66.68
N LYS A 192 -3.58 -17.74 -67.74
CA LYS A 192 -3.03 -17.29 -69.01
C LYS A 192 -2.26 -15.98 -68.88
N SER A 193 -1.20 -15.88 -69.69
CA SER A 193 -0.32 -14.73 -69.86
C SER A 193 -1.07 -13.42 -70.17
N LYS A 194 -0.53 -12.31 -69.64
CA LYS A 194 -0.85 -10.93 -70.00
C LYS A 194 -0.65 -10.67 -71.50
N LYS A 195 -1.58 -9.95 -72.10
CA LYS A 195 -1.33 -8.76 -72.93
C LYS A 195 -2.57 -7.88 -72.91
#